data_AF-A0A4U5N1Y2-F1
#
_entry.id   AF-A0A4U5N1Y2-F1
#
_cell.length_a   1.000
_cell.length_b   1.000
_cell.length_c   1.000
_cell.angle_alpha   90.00
_cell.angle_beta   90.00
_cell.angle_gamma   90.00
#
_symmetry.space_group_name_H-M   'P 1'
#
loop_
_entity.id
_entity.type
_entity.pdbx_description
1 polymer ?
#
loop_
_entity_poly.entity_id
_entity_poly.type
_entity_poly.pdbx_seq_one_letter_code
_entity_poly.pdbx_strand_id
1 'polypeptide(L)'
;MAFFDVTPLGRILNRFGKDVEVTDDNLPQYFAEVAFSLLEALTSFIIVLRASIFALPVIAFLMIIYGFVVKFYIRTARQLRRLESVSRSPIYSYFQESIQGVSSIRAYKAMDRFIVEIQRRCDESQKASFHQIVSNMWITIRLEMIGNIIVLAAAMGAVFFRGSVGITAGLVGLACYARREHYAYTQLGRKNDEWL
;
A
#
# COMPACT_ATOMS: atom_id res chain seq x y z
N MET A 1 6.91 -30.98 28.34
CA MET A 1 8.01 -30.00 28.25
C MET A 1 8.57 -29.85 26.82
N ALA A 2 8.55 -30.89 25.98
CA ALA A 2 9.07 -30.85 24.60
C ALA A 2 8.65 -29.65 23.73
N PHE A 3 7.44 -29.10 23.88
CA PHE A 3 7.02 -27.90 23.13
C PHE A 3 7.86 -26.67 23.47
N PHE A 4 8.11 -26.40 24.75
CA PHE A 4 8.90 -25.25 25.21
C PHE A 4 10.41 -25.46 25.05
N ASP A 5 10.86 -26.72 24.93
CA ASP A 5 12.27 -27.04 24.64
C ASP A 5 12.60 -26.89 23.15
N VAL A 6 11.64 -27.13 22.25
CA VAL A 6 11.82 -27.05 20.79
C VAL A 6 11.48 -25.67 20.23
N THR A 7 10.53 -24.96 20.85
CA THR A 7 10.14 -23.63 20.39
C THR A 7 10.88 -22.54 21.18
N PRO A 8 11.61 -21.63 20.50
CA PRO A 8 12.29 -20.57 21.20
C PRO A 8 11.26 -19.66 21.88
N LEU A 9 11.46 -19.37 23.17
CA LEU A 9 10.57 -18.55 23.99
C LEU A 9 10.23 -17.21 23.31
N GLY A 10 11.20 -16.60 22.62
CA GLY A 10 11.01 -15.36 21.87
C GLY A 10 9.96 -15.45 20.75
N ARG A 11 9.79 -16.61 20.11
CA ARG A 11 8.73 -16.81 19.10
C ARG A 11 7.34 -16.87 19.74
N ILE A 12 7.24 -17.49 20.92
CA ILE A 12 6.00 -17.52 21.70
C ILE A 12 5.63 -16.10 22.15
N LEU A 13 6.61 -15.37 22.71
CA LEU A 13 6.41 -14.00 23.17
C LEU A 13 6.02 -13.05 22.02
N ASN A 14 6.64 -13.18 20.85
CA ASN A 14 6.30 -12.34 19.70
C ASN A 14 4.87 -12.61 19.19
N ARG A 15 4.38 -13.86 19.30
CA ARG A 15 2.99 -14.21 19.01
C ARG A 15 1.99 -13.58 19.99
N PHE A 16 2.26 -13.66 21.29
CA PHE A 16 1.35 -13.12 22.31
C PHE A 16 1.44 -11.60 22.47
N GLY A 17 2.54 -10.98 22.04
CA GLY A 17 2.68 -9.53 21.99
C GLY A 17 2.29 -8.97 20.62
N LYS A 18 3.24 -9.04 19.67
CA LYS A 18 3.15 -8.38 18.36
C LYS A 18 1.98 -8.86 17.51
N ASP A 19 1.73 -10.17 17.45
CA ASP A 19 0.65 -10.69 16.59
C ASP A 19 -0.75 -10.41 17.18
N VAL A 20 -0.88 -10.35 18.52
CA VAL A 20 -2.13 -9.94 19.20
C VAL A 20 -2.38 -8.44 19.00
N GLU A 21 -1.37 -7.59 19.21
CA GLU A 21 -1.42 -6.15 18.93
C GLU A 21 -1.91 -5.87 17.50
N VAL A 22 -1.34 -6.54 16.50
CA VAL A 22 -1.76 -6.39 15.09
C VAL A 22 -3.21 -6.85 14.87
N THR A 23 -3.67 -7.87 15.59
CA THR A 23 -5.03 -8.40 15.47
C THR A 23 -6.07 -7.50 16.13
N ASP A 24 -5.70 -6.84 17.22
CA ASP A 24 -6.62 -6.00 18.00
C ASP A 24 -6.70 -4.57 17.46
N ASP A 25 -5.57 -3.99 17.05
CA ASP A 25 -5.51 -2.58 16.62
C ASP A 25 -5.58 -2.45 15.09
N ASN A 26 -4.66 -3.08 14.37
CA ASN A 26 -4.48 -2.82 12.93
C ASN A 26 -5.53 -3.54 12.06
N LEU A 27 -5.86 -4.79 12.41
CA LEU A 27 -6.72 -5.63 11.59
C LEU A 27 -8.15 -5.06 11.49
N PRO A 28 -8.82 -4.63 12.58
CA PRO A 28 -10.15 -4.02 12.49
C PRO A 28 -10.13 -2.73 11.66
N GLN A 29 -9.08 -1.91 11.78
CA GLN A 29 -8.91 -0.71 10.97
C GLN A 29 -8.83 -1.06 9.47
N TYR A 30 -7.98 -2.01 9.08
CA TYR A 30 -7.89 -2.44 7.68
C TYR A 30 -9.19 -3.03 7.16
N PHE A 31 -9.93 -3.79 7.97
CA PHE A 31 -11.25 -4.30 7.59
C PHE A 31 -12.24 -3.16 7.33
N ALA A 32 -12.27 -2.14 8.19
CA ALA A 32 -13.11 -0.97 8.01
C ALA A 32 -12.74 -0.22 6.73
N GLU A 33 -11.45 0.07 6.51
CA GLU A 33 -10.97 0.76 5.30
C GLU A 33 -11.33 0.01 4.01
N VAL A 34 -11.19 -1.31 4.00
CA VAL A 34 -11.58 -2.15 2.85
C VAL A 34 -13.10 -2.12 2.66
N ALA A 35 -13.88 -2.22 3.73
CA ALA A 35 -15.34 -2.16 3.65
C ALA A 35 -15.84 -0.81 3.09
N PHE A 36 -15.30 0.31 3.59
CA PHE A 36 -15.60 1.65 3.07
C PHE A 36 -15.22 1.79 1.61
N SER A 37 -14.02 1.35 1.23
CA SER A 37 -13.53 1.41 -0.15
C SER A 37 -14.40 0.59 -1.11
N LEU A 38 -14.89 -0.58 -0.67
CA LEU A 38 -15.81 -1.41 -1.45
C LEU A 38 -17.16 -0.72 -1.65
N LEU A 39 -17.72 -0.12 -0.60
CA LEU A 39 -18.99 0.61 -0.69
C LEU A 39 -18.88 1.84 -1.60
N GLU A 40 -17.78 2.56 -1.54
CA GLU A 40 -17.49 3.71 -2.41
C GLU A 40 -17.38 3.26 -3.88
N ALA A 41 -16.66 2.16 -4.14
CA ALA A 41 -16.53 1.58 -5.47
C ALA A 41 -17.89 1.13 -6.04
N LEU A 42 -18.71 0.45 -5.23
CA LEU A 42 -20.06 0.03 -5.62
C LEU A 42 -20.98 1.21 -5.93
N THR A 43 -20.95 2.25 -5.09
CA THR A 43 -21.75 3.47 -5.29
C THR A 43 -21.34 4.17 -6.59
N SER A 44 -20.04 4.34 -6.81
CA SER A 44 -19.49 4.92 -8.05
C SER A 44 -19.90 4.10 -9.29
N PHE A 45 -19.88 2.77 -9.20
CA PHE A 45 -20.30 1.89 -10.29
C PHE A 45 -21.79 2.03 -10.61
N ILE A 46 -22.67 2.07 -9.60
CA ILE A 46 -24.12 2.26 -9.78
C ILE A 46 -24.42 3.62 -10.44
N ILE A 47 -23.75 4.69 -10.02
CA ILE A 47 -23.92 6.03 -10.60
C ILE A 47 -23.57 6.01 -12.09
N VAL A 48 -22.44 5.41 -12.46
CA VAL A 48 -21.98 5.33 -13.85
C VAL A 48 -22.94 4.48 -14.71
N LEU A 49 -23.43 3.34 -14.19
CA LEU A 49 -24.42 2.51 -14.87
C LEU A 49 -25.72 3.27 -15.15
N ARG A 50 -26.19 4.06 -14.18
CA ARG A 50 -27.38 4.91 -14.35
C ARG A 50 -27.12 6.02 -15.37
N ALA A 51 -25.93 6.63 -15.34
CA ALA A 51 -25.54 7.74 -16.21
C ALA A 51 -25.51 7.35 -17.70
N SER A 52 -24.95 6.20 -18.05
CA SER A 52 -24.89 5.76 -19.44
C SER A 52 -24.77 4.26 -19.57
N ILE A 53 -25.83 3.62 -20.07
CA ILE A 53 -25.80 2.19 -20.39
C ILE A 53 -24.81 1.87 -21.53
N PHE A 54 -24.49 2.88 -22.35
CA PHE A 54 -23.52 2.78 -23.45
C PHE A 54 -22.06 2.75 -22.96
N ALA A 55 -21.78 3.14 -21.71
CA ALA A 55 -20.44 3.04 -21.13
C ALA A 55 -20.09 1.60 -20.69
N LEU A 56 -21.06 0.69 -20.64
CA LEU A 56 -20.92 -0.67 -20.11
C LEU A 56 -19.87 -1.53 -20.86
N PRO A 57 -19.78 -1.52 -22.20
CA PRO A 57 -18.73 -2.24 -22.92
C PRO A 57 -17.31 -1.72 -22.61
N VAL A 58 -17.17 -0.39 -22.47
CA VAL A 58 -15.88 0.25 -22.14
C VAL A 58 -15.44 -0.14 -20.73
N ILE A 59 -16.38 -0.14 -19.77
CA ILE A 59 -16.11 -0.55 -18.39
C ILE A 59 -15.70 -2.03 -18.34
N ALA A 60 -16.40 -2.92 -19.06
CA ALA A 60 -16.07 -4.34 -19.09
C ALA A 60 -14.64 -4.58 -19.61
N PHE A 61 -14.24 -3.89 -20.68
CA PHE A 61 -12.88 -3.96 -21.23
C PHE A 61 -11.84 -3.45 -20.22
N LEU A 62 -12.09 -2.30 -19.58
CA LEU A 62 -11.18 -1.72 -18.59
C LEU A 62 -11.06 -2.57 -17.32
N MET A 63 -12.11 -3.28 -16.91
CA MET A 63 -12.09 -4.21 -15.79
C MET A 63 -11.15 -5.40 -16.02
N ILE A 64 -11.05 -5.88 -17.26
CA ILE A 64 -10.10 -6.95 -17.63
C ILE A 64 -8.65 -6.44 -17.48
N ILE A 65 -8.38 -5.23 -17.99
CA ILE A 65 -7.07 -4.58 -17.85
C ILE A 65 -6.74 -4.35 -16.37
N TYR A 66 -7.70 -3.85 -15.59
CA TYR A 66 -7.56 -3.65 -14.16
C TYR A 66 -7.15 -4.94 -13.44
N GLY A 67 -7.84 -6.05 -13.74
CA GLY A 67 -7.52 -7.36 -13.16
C GLY A 67 -6.10 -7.82 -13.47
N PHE A 68 -5.62 -7.61 -14.70
CA PHE A 68 -4.25 -7.95 -15.08
C PHE A 68 -3.20 -7.09 -14.36
N VAL A 69 -3.42 -5.77 -14.33
CA VAL A 69 -2.52 -4.81 -13.67
C VAL A 69 -2.42 -5.09 -12.16
N VAL A 70 -3.55 -5.28 -11.49
CA VAL A 70 -3.59 -5.58 -10.05
C VAL A 70 -2.91 -6.91 -9.75
N LYS A 71 -3.15 -7.95 -10.55
CA LYS A 71 -2.51 -9.26 -10.36
C LYS A 71 -0.99 -9.18 -10.50
N PHE A 72 -0.50 -8.40 -11.46
CA PHE A 72 0.93 -8.15 -11.62
C PHE A 72 1.51 -7.35 -10.45
N TYR A 73 0.81 -6.30 -10.02
CA TYR A 73 1.21 -5.46 -8.89
C TYR A 73 1.31 -6.27 -7.60
N ILE A 74 0.30 -7.06 -7.23
CA ILE A 74 0.28 -7.83 -5.97
C ILE A 74 1.47 -8.81 -5.90
N ARG A 75 1.85 -9.43 -7.03
CA ARG A 75 3.02 -10.32 -7.07
C ARG A 75 4.31 -9.56 -6.78
N THR A 76 4.47 -8.41 -7.42
CA THR A 76 5.66 -7.56 -7.28
C THR A 76 5.74 -6.93 -5.89
N ALA A 77 4.66 -6.30 -5.42
CA ALA A 77 4.59 -5.63 -4.13
C ALA A 77 4.88 -6.58 -2.95
N ARG A 78 4.43 -7.85 -3.01
CA ARG A 78 4.77 -8.84 -1.98
C ARG A 78 6.28 -9.15 -1.92
N GLN A 79 6.94 -9.24 -3.07
CA GLN A 79 8.38 -9.48 -3.11
C GLN A 79 9.17 -8.27 -2.64
N LEU A 80 8.77 -7.06 -3.04
CA LEU A 80 9.41 -5.83 -2.55
C LEU A 80 9.22 -5.66 -1.04
N ARG A 81 8.02 -5.93 -0.51
CA ARG A 81 7.77 -5.87 0.94
C ARG A 81 8.59 -6.90 1.71
N ARG A 82 8.77 -8.10 1.14
CA ARG A 82 9.68 -9.12 1.71
C ARG A 82 11.13 -8.64 1.69
N LEU A 83 11.59 -8.07 0.58
CA LEU A 83 12.95 -7.55 0.44
C LEU A 83 13.22 -6.44 1.46
N GLU A 84 12.29 -5.50 1.61
CA GLU A 84 12.35 -4.42 2.60
C GLU A 84 12.42 -4.95 4.04
N SER A 85 11.60 -5.95 4.37
CA SER A 85 11.62 -6.56 5.72
C SER A 85 12.95 -7.27 6.00
N VAL A 86 13.49 -8.00 5.01
CA VAL A 86 14.75 -8.75 5.15
C VAL A 86 15.97 -7.82 5.16
N SER A 87 15.93 -6.67 4.47
CA SER A 87 17.05 -5.71 4.45
C SER A 87 17.17 -4.89 5.74
N ARG A 88 16.09 -4.73 6.50
CA ARG A 88 16.10 -3.95 7.76
C ARG A 88 16.69 -4.71 8.95
N SER A 89 16.48 -6.02 9.05
CA SER A 89 16.95 -6.79 10.23
C SER A 89 18.48 -6.77 10.43
N PRO A 90 19.35 -6.84 9.40
CA PRO A 90 20.79 -6.82 9.58
C PRO A 90 21.33 -5.49 10.09
N ILE A 91 20.59 -4.40 9.92
CA ILE A 91 20.93 -3.07 10.46
C ILE A 91 20.80 -3.10 11.98
N TYR A 92 19.65 -3.56 12.49
CA TYR A 92 19.41 -3.66 13.93
C TYR A 92 20.37 -4.62 14.61
N SER A 93 20.62 -5.80 14.02
CA SER A 93 21.58 -6.76 14.57
C SER A 93 23.00 -6.20 14.62
N TYR A 94 23.47 -5.56 13.55
CA TYR A 94 24.82 -4.98 13.51
C TYR A 94 24.98 -3.81 14.49
N PHE A 95 23.94 -3.00 14.64
CA PHE A 95 23.92 -1.92 15.62
C PHE A 95 23.98 -2.45 17.05
N GLN A 96 23.22 -3.51 17.35
CA GLN A 96 23.26 -4.17 18.66
C GLN A 96 24.64 -4.76 18.97
N GLU A 97 25.26 -5.44 18.01
CA GLU A 97 26.63 -5.96 18.12
C GLU A 97 27.64 -4.83 18.38
N SER A 98 27.48 -3.70 17.68
CA SER A 98 28.36 -2.54 17.83
C SER A 98 28.25 -1.90 19.22
N ILE A 99 27.04 -1.83 19.80
CA ILE A 99 26.82 -1.33 21.16
C ILE A 99 27.49 -2.24 22.19
N GLN A 100 27.26 -3.56 22.07
CA GLN A 100 27.84 -4.53 23.00
C GLN A 100 29.37 -4.57 22.92
N GLY A 101 29.93 -4.39 21.71
CA GLY A 101 31.38 -4.41 21.45
C GLY A 101 32.08 -3.05 21.47
N VAL A 102 31.42 -1.98 21.93
CA VAL A 102 31.92 -0.61 21.78
C VAL A 102 33.31 -0.36 22.37
N SER A 103 33.61 -0.99 23.51
CA SER A 103 34.91 -0.89 24.18
C SER A 103 36.03 -1.48 23.32
N SER A 104 35.80 -2.68 22.74
CA SER A 104 36.73 -3.35 21.83
C SER A 104 36.94 -2.55 20.55
N ILE A 105 35.88 -2.04 19.94
CA ILE A 105 35.96 -1.24 18.69
C ILE A 105 36.83 0.00 18.89
N ARG A 106 36.66 0.69 20.03
CA ARG A 106 37.46 1.87 20.39
C ARG A 106 38.91 1.51 20.70
N ALA A 107 39.15 0.41 21.42
CA ALA A 107 40.49 -0.05 21.76
C ALA A 107 41.33 -0.36 20.50
N TYR A 108 40.71 -0.97 19.49
CA TYR A 108 41.36 -1.28 18.20
C TYR A 108 41.31 -0.13 17.19
N LYS A 109 40.75 1.04 17.54
CA LYS A 109 40.56 2.21 16.65
C LYS A 109 39.88 1.84 15.31
N ALA A 110 38.96 0.87 15.32
CA ALA A 110 38.31 0.34 14.12
C ALA A 110 36.98 1.04 13.77
N MET A 111 36.74 2.24 14.30
CA MET A 111 35.43 2.91 14.26
C MET A 111 34.98 3.24 12.82
N ASP A 112 35.90 3.73 11.98
CA ASP A 112 35.59 4.09 10.59
C ASP A 112 35.12 2.88 9.77
N ARG A 113 35.73 1.70 9.98
CA ARG A 113 35.30 0.45 9.34
C ARG A 113 33.85 0.11 9.72
N PHE A 114 33.50 0.29 11.00
CA PHE A 114 32.14 0.01 11.47
C PHE A 114 31.13 1.01 10.89
N ILE A 115 31.49 2.28 10.75
CA ILE A 115 30.67 3.34 10.14
C ILE A 115 30.39 3.04 8.66
N VAL A 116 31.41 2.69 7.89
CA VAL A 116 31.25 2.38 6.45
C VAL A 116 30.34 1.16 6.27
N GLU A 117 30.48 0.14 7.11
CA GLU A 117 29.65 -1.07 7.00
C GLU A 117 28.18 -0.82 7.38
N ILE A 118 27.88 0.00 8.40
CA ILE A 118 26.50 0.35 8.72
C ILE A 118 25.87 1.24 7.65
N GLN A 119 26.64 2.16 7.06
CA GLN A 119 26.19 2.98 5.93
C GLN A 119 25.83 2.09 4.73
N ARG A 120 26.70 1.13 4.38
CA ARG A 120 26.44 0.16 3.30
C ARG A 120 25.15 -0.62 3.51
N ARG A 121 24.88 -1.09 4.73
CA ARG A 121 23.65 -1.82 5.07
C ARG A 121 22.41 -0.91 5.01
N CYS A 122 22.55 0.33 5.45
CA CYS A 122 21.49 1.34 5.37
C CYS A 122 21.14 1.64 3.90
N ASP A 123 22.14 1.82 3.04
CA ASP A 123 21.95 2.05 1.61
C ASP A 123 21.21 0.90 0.92
N GLU A 124 21.55 -0.36 1.24
CA GLU A 124 20.83 -1.52 0.72
C GLU A 124 19.37 -1.54 1.17
N SER A 125 19.08 -1.23 2.43
CA SER A 125 17.70 -1.12 2.90
C SER A 125 16.95 0.04 2.25
N GLN A 126 17.63 1.16 2.02
CA GLN A 126 17.03 2.33 1.38
C GLN A 126 16.68 2.06 -0.08
N LYS A 127 17.51 1.29 -0.80
CA LYS A 127 17.18 0.83 -2.16
C LYS A 127 15.88 0.03 -2.16
N ALA A 128 15.71 -0.92 -1.23
CA ALA A 128 14.49 -1.72 -1.14
C ALA A 128 13.25 -0.86 -0.82
N SER A 129 13.34 0.02 0.17
CA SER A 129 12.24 0.93 0.53
C SER A 129 11.89 1.91 -0.61
N PHE A 130 12.89 2.43 -1.34
CA PHE A 130 12.63 3.29 -2.49
C PHE A 130 11.84 2.56 -3.60
N HIS A 131 12.22 1.33 -3.93
CA HIS A 131 11.48 0.54 -4.92
C HIS A 131 10.04 0.25 -4.46
N GLN A 132 9.81 0.04 -3.17
CA GLN A 132 8.45 -0.11 -2.62
C GLN A 132 7.61 1.15 -2.84
N ILE A 133 8.17 2.34 -2.59
CA ILE A 133 7.48 3.62 -2.81
C ILE A 133 7.15 3.82 -4.29
N VAL A 134 8.13 3.60 -5.18
CA VAL A 134 7.93 3.74 -6.63
C VAL A 134 6.87 2.75 -7.15
N SER A 135 6.89 1.51 -6.67
CA SER A 135 5.88 0.50 -7.02
C SER A 135 4.48 0.93 -6.58
N ASN A 136 4.32 1.49 -5.38
CA ASN A 136 3.04 2.02 -4.91
C ASN A 136 2.55 3.18 -5.80
N MET A 137 3.46 4.10 -6.17
CA MET A 137 3.10 5.22 -7.04
C MET A 137 2.70 4.76 -8.45
N TRP A 138 3.37 3.72 -8.97
CA TRP A 138 3.08 3.16 -10.28
C TRP A 138 1.65 2.62 -10.38
N ILE A 139 1.18 1.86 -9.37
CA ILE A 139 -0.20 1.35 -9.38
C ILE A 139 -1.20 2.49 -9.23
N THR A 140 -0.96 3.45 -8.33
CA THR A 140 -1.86 4.59 -8.11
C THR A 140 -2.10 5.36 -9.41
N ILE A 141 -1.04 5.74 -10.12
CA ILE A 141 -1.14 6.47 -11.40
C ILE A 141 -1.94 5.67 -12.43
N ARG A 142 -1.72 4.35 -12.54
CA ARG A 142 -2.42 3.50 -13.50
C ARG A 142 -3.91 3.37 -13.18
N LEU A 143 -4.26 3.22 -11.91
CA LEU A 143 -5.66 3.13 -11.48
C LEU A 143 -6.40 4.46 -11.68
N GLU A 144 -5.76 5.59 -11.38
CA GLU A 144 -6.32 6.91 -11.65
C GLU A 144 -6.53 7.16 -13.15
N MET A 145 -5.58 6.75 -14.00
CA MET A 145 -5.75 6.84 -15.46
C MET A 145 -6.96 6.03 -15.96
N ILE A 146 -7.12 4.79 -15.50
CA ILE A 146 -8.29 3.96 -15.87
C ILE A 146 -9.59 4.63 -15.39
N GLY A 147 -9.61 5.14 -14.16
CA GLY A 147 -10.77 5.87 -13.62
C GLY A 147 -11.14 7.09 -14.46
N ASN A 148 -10.15 7.89 -14.86
CA ASN A 148 -10.36 9.08 -15.69
C ASN A 148 -10.91 8.71 -17.08
N ILE A 149 -10.46 7.61 -17.68
CA ILE A 149 -11.00 7.12 -18.96
C ILE A 149 -12.47 6.71 -18.82
N ILE A 150 -12.86 6.05 -17.72
CA ILE A 150 -14.26 5.69 -17.46
C ILE A 150 -15.13 6.94 -17.36
N VAL A 151 -14.68 7.95 -16.61
CA VAL A 151 -15.39 9.21 -16.42
C VAL A 151 -15.51 9.97 -17.74
N LEU A 152 -14.45 10.02 -18.54
CA LEU A 152 -14.47 10.64 -19.87
C LEU A 152 -15.46 9.94 -20.80
N ALA A 153 -15.46 8.60 -20.83
CA ALA A 153 -16.39 7.82 -21.65
C ALA A 153 -17.85 8.03 -21.22
N ALA A 154 -18.12 8.06 -19.91
CA ALA A 154 -19.45 8.35 -19.37
C ALA A 154 -19.91 9.77 -19.71
N ALA A 155 -19.03 10.77 -19.60
CA ALA A 155 -19.33 12.16 -19.96
C ALA A 155 -19.61 12.33 -21.46
N MET A 156 -18.79 11.74 -22.33
CA MET A 156 -19.03 11.74 -23.78
C MET A 156 -20.36 11.06 -24.11
N GLY A 157 -20.63 9.89 -23.53
CA GLY A 157 -21.91 9.19 -23.71
C GLY A 157 -23.12 10.04 -23.28
N ALA A 158 -23.03 10.74 -22.15
CA ALA A 158 -24.10 11.62 -21.68
C ALA A 158 -24.35 12.81 -22.64
N VAL A 159 -23.29 13.36 -23.25
CA VAL A 159 -23.42 14.48 -24.22
C VAL A 159 -24.03 14.02 -25.54
N PHE A 160 -23.61 12.88 -26.09
CA PHE A 160 -24.13 12.35 -27.35
C PHE A 160 -25.59 11.89 -27.24
N PHE A 161 -26.01 11.37 -26.08
CA PHE A 161 -27.37 10.86 -25.84
C PHE A 161 -28.24 11.81 -24.99
N ARG A 162 -28.00 13.13 -25.08
CA ARG A 162 -28.71 14.20 -24.36
C ARG A 162 -30.25 14.11 -24.43
N GLY A 163 -30.81 13.43 -25.43
CA GLY A 163 -32.26 13.29 -25.63
C GLY A 163 -32.96 12.17 -24.87
N SER A 164 -32.25 11.24 -24.21
CA SER A 164 -32.87 10.01 -23.67
C SER A 164 -32.80 9.86 -22.14
N VAL A 165 -31.84 10.46 -21.43
CA VAL A 165 -31.69 10.24 -19.98
C VAL A 165 -31.20 11.50 -19.28
N GLY A 166 -32.04 12.05 -18.39
CA GLY A 166 -31.75 13.25 -17.61
C GLY A 166 -30.80 12.97 -16.45
N ILE A 167 -29.49 13.02 -16.70
CA ILE A 167 -28.47 12.94 -15.65
C ILE A 167 -27.44 14.07 -15.83
N THR A 168 -27.30 14.86 -14.76
CA THR A 168 -26.44 16.04 -14.68
C THR A 168 -24.99 15.63 -14.44
N ALA A 169 -24.07 16.11 -15.28
CA ALA A 169 -22.61 15.88 -15.20
C ALA A 169 -22.00 16.17 -13.79
N GLY A 170 -22.68 16.99 -12.97
CA GLY A 170 -22.30 17.28 -11.59
C GLY A 170 -22.27 16.06 -10.67
N LEU A 171 -23.15 15.06 -10.85
CA LEU A 171 -23.18 13.85 -10.01
C LEU A 171 -21.97 12.94 -10.23
N VAL A 172 -21.48 12.87 -11.47
CA VAL A 172 -20.26 12.13 -11.84
C VAL A 172 -19.02 12.86 -11.30
N GLY A 173 -19.01 14.20 -11.34
CA GLY A 173 -17.96 15.02 -10.74
C GLY A 173 -17.87 14.87 -9.22
N LEU A 174 -19.02 14.82 -8.54
CA LEU A 174 -19.11 14.63 -7.08
C LEU A 174 -18.54 13.27 -6.63
N ALA A 175 -18.82 12.19 -7.37
CA ALA A 175 -18.25 10.88 -7.09
C ALA A 175 -16.72 10.83 -7.27
N CYS A 176 -16.18 11.60 -8.24
CA CYS A 176 -14.74 11.71 -8.44
C CYS A 176 -14.05 12.56 -7.35
N TYR A 177 -14.71 13.63 -6.91
CA TYR A 177 -14.21 14.50 -5.83
C TYR A 177 -14.17 13.78 -4.48
N ALA A 178 -15.25 13.08 -4.11
CA ALA A 178 -15.32 12.32 -2.86
C ALA A 178 -14.22 11.25 -2.75
N ARG A 179 -13.90 10.57 -3.86
CA ARG A 179 -12.79 9.60 -3.93
C ARG A 179 -11.43 10.24 -3.66
N ARG A 180 -11.17 11.41 -4.24
CA ARG A 180 -9.90 12.13 -4.10
C ARG A 180 -9.67 12.58 -2.66
N GLU A 181 -10.72 13.01 -1.99
CA GLU A 181 -10.67 13.47 -0.60
C GLU A 181 -10.38 12.30 0.35
N HIS A 182 -11.01 11.15 0.16
CA HIS A 182 -10.72 9.94 0.95
C HIS A 182 -9.25 9.48 0.80
N TYR A 183 -8.70 9.45 -0.43
CA TYR A 183 -7.28 9.11 -0.67
C TYR A 183 -6.30 10.07 0.02
N ALA A 184 -6.64 11.36 0.13
CA ALA A 184 -5.82 12.34 0.83
C ALA A 184 -5.76 12.04 2.34
N TYR A 185 -6.88 11.63 2.94
CA TYR A 185 -6.95 11.26 4.35
C TYR A 185 -6.21 9.95 4.66
N THR A 186 -6.32 8.93 3.79
CA THR A 186 -5.59 7.65 4.01
C THR A 186 -4.08 7.82 3.87
N GLN A 187 -3.60 8.70 2.98
CA GLN A 187 -2.17 9.00 2.84
C GLN A 187 -1.63 9.85 3.99
N LEU A 188 -2.44 10.77 4.57
CA LEU A 188 -2.06 11.52 5.76
C LEU A 188 -2.00 10.62 7.00
N GLY A 189 -2.97 9.71 7.18
CA GLY A 189 -2.96 8.74 8.27
C GLY A 189 -1.75 7.82 8.21
N ARG A 190 -1.46 7.24 7.04
CA ARG A 190 -0.32 6.33 6.83
C ARG A 190 1.05 7.00 7.01
N LYS A 191 1.15 8.32 6.85
CA LYS A 191 2.37 9.07 7.13
C LYS A 191 2.60 9.26 8.64
N ASN A 192 1.56 9.30 9.46
CA ASN A 192 1.73 9.49 10.90
C ASN A 192 2.16 8.20 11.61
N ASP A 193 1.76 7.03 11.09
CA ASP A 193 2.11 5.73 11.66
C ASP A 193 3.50 5.21 11.26
N GLU A 194 4.15 5.80 10.25
CA GLU A 194 5.53 5.44 9.85
C GLU A 194 6.61 6.16 10.71
N TRP A 195 6.23 7.10 11.59
CA TRP A 195 7.15 7.85 12.47
C TRP A 195 6.91 7.64 13.97
N LEU A 196 6.04 6.70 14.36
CA LEU A 196 5.86 6.20 15.73
C LEU A 196 6.30 4.74 15.81
#